data_AF-A0A0R3S274-F1
#
_entry.id   AF-A0A0R3S274-F1
#
_cell.length_a   1.000
_cell.length_b   1.000
_cell.length_c   1.000
_cell.angle_alpha   90.00
_cell.angle_beta   90.00
_cell.angle_gamma   90.00
#
_symmetry.space_group_name_H-M   'P 1'
#
loop_
_entity.id
_entity.type
_entity.pdbx_description
1 polymer ?
#
loop_
_entity_poly.entity_id
_entity_poly.type
_entity_poly.pdbx_seq_one_letter_code
_entity_poly.pdbx_strand_id
1 'polypeptide(L)'
;MKRAFEVWSMVTQLNFTEVSRNGNIKIDFVRGEHGDGYSFDGPGKILAHALLPPYGLIHFDADEKWAALIVTELSRYDTIDLLPTAIHEIGHVLGLEHSWEKGSIMSPVYHYQSIDVNGEYVKPKLTNFDILRIQKLYGYFSLFQIKKF
;
A
#
# COMPACT_ATOMS: atom_id res chain seq x y z
N MET A 1 -8.67 -0.27 3.09
CA MET A 1 -7.96 -1.46 2.56
C MET A 1 -8.39 -1.86 1.14
N LYS A 2 -9.68 -2.19 0.88
CA LYS A 2 -10.16 -2.57 -0.46
C LYS A 2 -9.64 -1.69 -1.62
N ARG A 3 -9.72 -0.36 -1.48
CA ARG A 3 -9.21 0.60 -2.47
C ARG A 3 -7.71 0.46 -2.78
N ALA A 4 -6.89 0.08 -1.80
CA ALA A 4 -5.45 -0.10 -1.99
C ALA A 4 -5.16 -1.36 -2.83
N PHE A 5 -5.89 -2.45 -2.59
CA PHE A 5 -5.84 -3.65 -3.45
C PHE A 5 -6.37 -3.39 -4.86
N GLU A 6 -7.43 -2.58 -4.99
CA GLU A 6 -8.00 -2.23 -6.30
C GLU A 6 -6.97 -1.53 -7.21
N VAL A 7 -6.08 -0.69 -6.66
CA VAL A 7 -5.02 -0.03 -7.41
C VAL A 7 -4.12 -1.03 -8.14
N TRP A 8 -3.76 -2.13 -7.49
CA TRP A 8 -2.94 -3.18 -8.08
C TRP A 8 -3.73 -4.10 -9.01
N SER A 9 -4.99 -4.45 -8.68
CA SER A 9 -5.83 -5.28 -9.56
C SER A 9 -6.21 -4.57 -10.86
N MET A 10 -6.25 -3.23 -10.87
CA MET A 10 -6.54 -2.46 -12.09
C MET A 10 -5.44 -2.54 -13.14
N VAL A 11 -4.21 -2.90 -12.74
CA VAL A 11 -3.04 -2.92 -13.64
C VAL A 11 -2.42 -4.30 -13.78
N THR A 12 -2.99 -5.32 -13.13
CA THR A 12 -2.55 -6.73 -13.16
C THR A 12 -3.74 -7.64 -13.41
N GLN A 13 -3.51 -8.94 -13.64
CA GLN A 13 -4.60 -9.94 -13.72
C GLN A 13 -5.03 -10.49 -12.35
N LEU A 14 -4.48 -9.94 -11.26
CA LEU A 14 -4.77 -10.40 -9.90
C LEU A 14 -6.16 -9.95 -9.45
N ASN A 15 -6.85 -10.83 -8.72
CA ASN A 15 -8.09 -10.53 -8.04
C ASN A 15 -7.90 -10.73 -6.54
N PHE A 16 -8.40 -9.79 -5.74
CA PHE A 16 -8.31 -9.85 -4.28
C PHE A 16 -9.70 -10.05 -3.70
N THR A 17 -9.80 -11.01 -2.76
CA THR A 17 -11.03 -11.27 -2.02
C THR A 17 -10.72 -11.19 -0.54
N GLU A 18 -11.45 -10.34 0.16
CA GLU A 18 -11.37 -10.27 1.62
C GLU A 18 -12.02 -11.52 2.22
N VAL A 19 -11.30 -12.17 3.14
CA VAL A 19 -11.77 -13.36 3.85
C VAL A 19 -11.58 -13.15 5.34
N SER A 20 -12.48 -13.71 6.15
CA SER A 20 -12.44 -13.54 7.60
C SER A 20 -11.35 -14.37 8.28
N ARG A 21 -10.88 -15.46 7.66
CA ARG A 21 -9.84 -16.36 8.19
C ARG A 21 -9.04 -16.99 7.05
N ASN A 22 -7.81 -17.41 7.35
CA ASN A 22 -6.93 -18.15 6.43
C ASN A 22 -6.64 -17.45 5.09
N GLY A 23 -6.61 -16.11 5.08
CA GLY A 23 -6.20 -15.34 3.92
C GLY A 23 -4.72 -15.52 3.59
N ASN A 24 -4.37 -15.37 2.32
CA ASN A 24 -2.97 -15.44 1.86
C ASN A 24 -2.16 -14.20 2.25
N ILE A 25 -2.83 -13.06 2.46
CA ILE A 25 -2.24 -11.82 2.94
C ILE A 25 -2.94 -11.48 4.25
N LYS A 26 -2.18 -11.44 5.33
CA LYS A 26 -2.64 -11.02 6.66
C LYS A 26 -2.25 -9.56 6.88
N ILE A 27 -3.15 -8.81 7.48
CA ILE A 27 -2.98 -7.39 7.71
C ILE A 27 -3.36 -7.08 9.14
N ASP A 28 -2.42 -6.55 9.91
CA ASP A 28 -2.62 -6.23 11.32
C ASP A 28 -2.07 -4.84 11.67
N PHE A 29 -2.66 -4.23 12.69
CA PHE A 29 -2.13 -3.02 13.34
C PHE A 29 -1.54 -3.46 14.68
N VAL A 30 -0.23 -3.32 14.82
CA VAL A 30 0.53 -3.84 15.97
C VAL A 30 1.47 -2.76 16.51
N ARG A 31 1.98 -2.94 17.73
CA ARG A 31 2.84 -1.93 18.41
C ARG A 31 4.15 -2.55 18.82
N GLY A 32 5.21 -1.75 18.79
CA GLY A 32 6.52 -2.11 19.35
C GLY A 32 6.98 -3.49 18.88
N GLU A 33 7.47 -4.32 19.80
CA GLU A 33 7.80 -5.71 19.50
C GLU A 33 6.55 -6.60 19.42
N HIS A 34 6.39 -7.28 18.29
CA HIS A 34 5.17 -8.03 17.96
C HIS A 34 5.44 -9.43 17.36
N GLY A 35 6.64 -9.97 17.58
CA GLY A 35 6.93 -11.40 17.42
C GLY A 35 7.37 -11.84 16.03
N ASP A 36 7.62 -10.91 15.10
CA ASP A 36 8.19 -11.19 13.77
C ASP A 36 9.66 -10.74 13.64
N GLY A 37 10.24 -10.14 14.69
CA GLY A 37 11.61 -9.64 14.72
C GLY A 37 11.81 -8.24 14.12
N TYR A 38 10.74 -7.57 13.70
CA TYR A 38 10.76 -6.23 13.12
C TYR A 38 9.95 -5.26 14.00
N SER A 39 10.49 -4.89 15.16
CA SER A 39 9.78 -4.00 16.09
C SER A 39 9.49 -2.62 15.49
N PHE A 40 8.30 -2.08 15.74
CA PHE A 40 7.98 -0.68 15.46
C PHE A 40 8.56 0.26 16.52
N ASP A 41 8.73 1.54 16.17
CA ASP A 41 9.41 2.53 17.01
C ASP A 41 8.48 3.55 17.69
N GLY A 42 7.16 3.33 17.59
CA GLY A 42 6.16 4.31 18.01
C GLY A 42 6.02 5.42 16.97
N PRO A 43 5.42 6.57 17.31
CA PRO A 43 5.07 7.58 16.32
C PRO A 43 6.26 8.08 15.51
N GLY A 44 6.16 8.03 14.18
CA GLY A 44 7.12 8.57 13.23
C GLY A 44 7.72 7.55 12.26
N LYS A 45 8.93 7.04 12.57
CA LYS A 45 9.91 6.66 11.54
C LYS A 45 9.50 5.44 10.73
N ILE A 46 9.04 4.39 11.41
CA ILE A 46 8.63 3.13 10.77
C ILE A 46 7.11 3.05 10.79
N LEU A 47 6.50 3.45 9.67
CA LEU A 47 5.05 3.52 9.55
C LEU A 47 4.41 2.13 9.41
N ALA A 48 5.04 1.25 8.64
CA ALA A 48 4.53 -0.05 8.30
C ALA A 48 5.67 -0.92 7.76
N HIS A 49 5.42 -2.23 7.67
CA HIS A 49 6.26 -3.13 6.90
C HIS A 49 5.44 -4.27 6.31
N ALA A 50 6.04 -4.90 5.31
CA ALA A 50 5.49 -6.08 4.66
C ALA A 50 6.57 -7.12 4.39
N LEU A 51 6.19 -8.39 4.46
CA LEU A 51 7.04 -9.50 4.06
C LEU A 51 6.69 -9.93 2.63
N LEU A 52 7.72 -9.91 1.76
CA LEU A 52 7.65 -10.36 0.37
C LEU A 52 7.07 -11.79 0.25
N PRO A 53 6.58 -12.22 -0.93
CA PRO A 53 6.21 -13.61 -1.16
C PRO A 53 7.31 -14.60 -0.73
N PRO A 54 6.95 -15.74 -0.11
CA PRO A 54 5.59 -16.28 0.05
C PRO A 54 4.90 -15.94 1.39
N TYR A 55 5.44 -15.03 2.20
CA TYR A 55 4.99 -14.85 3.59
C TYR A 55 3.58 -14.22 3.71
N GLY A 56 3.29 -13.17 2.93
CA GLY A 56 1.95 -12.60 2.89
C GLY A 56 1.53 -11.90 4.18
N LEU A 57 2.36 -10.97 4.67
CA LEU A 57 2.11 -10.24 5.91
C LEU A 57 2.31 -8.75 5.69
N ILE A 58 1.39 -7.94 6.21
CA ILE A 58 1.49 -6.48 6.30
C ILE A 58 1.19 -6.08 7.73
N HIS A 59 2.10 -5.33 8.34
CA HIS A 59 1.89 -4.71 9.62
C HIS A 59 1.92 -3.19 9.47
N PHE A 60 1.00 -2.51 10.15
CA PHE A 60 1.00 -1.06 10.33
C PHE A 60 1.31 -0.76 11.78
N ASP A 61 2.13 0.26 12.04
CA ASP A 61 2.36 0.69 13.42
C ASP A 61 1.08 1.33 13.98
N ALA A 62 0.51 0.70 15.01
CA ALA A 62 -0.71 1.15 15.66
C ALA A 62 -0.52 2.36 16.58
N ASP A 63 0.71 2.83 16.76
CA ASP A 63 1.01 4.10 17.44
C ASP A 63 0.96 5.32 16.51
N GLU A 64 0.89 5.10 15.19
CA GLU A 64 0.66 6.17 14.23
C GLU A 64 -0.80 6.65 14.22
N LYS A 65 -0.98 7.93 13.91
CA LYS A 65 -2.32 8.51 13.74
C LYS A 65 -2.77 8.34 12.29
N TRP A 66 -3.39 7.20 12.02
CA TRP A 66 -3.89 6.89 10.69
C TRP A 66 -5.18 7.64 10.36
N ALA A 67 -5.23 8.24 9.17
CA ALA A 67 -6.48 8.62 8.51
C ALA A 67 -6.44 8.20 7.05
N ALA A 68 -7.60 8.12 6.40
CA ALA A 68 -7.67 7.91 4.96
C ALA A 68 -8.88 8.65 4.41
N LEU A 69 -8.67 9.41 3.34
CA LEU A 69 -9.74 10.04 2.56
C LEU A 69 -10.58 11.09 3.31
N ILE A 70 -10.22 11.41 4.56
CA ILE A 70 -10.89 12.41 5.40
C ILE A 70 -9.97 13.63 5.47
N VAL A 71 -10.28 14.64 4.66
CA VAL A 71 -9.48 15.87 4.50
C VAL A 71 -9.18 16.53 5.86
N THR A 72 -10.17 16.61 6.73
CA THR A 72 -10.05 17.28 8.03
C THR A 72 -9.09 16.57 9.00
N GLU A 73 -8.96 15.25 8.88
CA GLU A 73 -8.02 14.46 9.69
C GLU A 73 -6.61 14.50 9.08
N LEU A 74 -6.53 14.38 7.76
CA LEU A 74 -5.28 14.43 6.99
C LEU A 74 -4.60 15.80 6.98
N SER A 75 -5.34 16.86 7.30
CA SER A 75 -4.78 18.21 7.43
C SER A 75 -4.03 18.44 8.76
N ARG A 76 -4.05 17.45 9.68
CA ARG A 76 -3.29 17.53 10.94
C ARG A 76 -1.84 17.11 10.69
N TYR A 77 -0.92 17.79 11.36
CA TYR A 77 0.52 17.66 11.11
C TYR A 77 1.09 16.28 11.47
N ASP A 78 0.42 15.54 12.34
CA ASP A 78 0.86 14.24 12.86
C ASP A 78 0.02 13.06 12.34
N THR A 79 -0.87 13.31 11.38
CA THR A 79 -1.66 12.27 10.72
C THR A 79 -0.90 11.67 9.54
N ILE A 80 -0.92 10.35 9.44
CA ILE A 80 -0.39 9.60 8.31
C ILE A 80 -1.54 9.10 7.43
N ASP A 81 -1.39 9.25 6.12
CA ASP A 81 -2.37 8.76 5.16
C ASP A 81 -2.20 7.26 4.94
N LEU A 82 -3.17 6.49 5.43
CA LEU A 82 -3.16 5.04 5.35
C LEU A 82 -3.27 4.55 3.91
N LEU A 83 -3.89 5.29 2.99
CA LEU A 83 -4.10 4.81 1.62
C LEU A 83 -2.78 4.62 0.83
N PRO A 84 -1.91 5.64 0.67
CA PRO A 84 -0.64 5.46 -0.03
C PRO A 84 0.28 4.47 0.68
N THR A 85 0.33 4.47 2.02
CA THR A 85 1.12 3.48 2.79
C THR A 85 0.62 2.06 2.54
N ALA A 86 -0.69 1.82 2.55
CA ALA A 86 -1.22 0.50 2.24
C ALA A 86 -0.95 0.07 0.80
N ILE A 87 -1.00 0.99 -0.18
CA ILE A 87 -0.65 0.66 -1.57
C ILE A 87 0.82 0.24 -1.65
N HIS A 88 1.71 0.96 -0.96
CA HIS A 88 3.14 0.63 -0.87
C HIS A 88 3.36 -0.78 -0.29
N GLU A 89 2.82 -1.06 0.89
CA GLU A 89 3.01 -2.37 1.54
C GLU A 89 2.41 -3.53 0.75
N ILE A 90 1.27 -3.31 0.07
CA ILE A 90 0.72 -4.32 -0.84
C ILE A 90 1.68 -4.57 -2.00
N GLY A 91 2.36 -3.54 -2.53
CA GLY A 91 3.41 -3.71 -3.52
C GLY A 91 4.51 -4.68 -3.06
N HIS A 92 4.96 -4.55 -1.81
CA HIS A 92 5.90 -5.49 -1.18
C HIS A 92 5.35 -6.91 -1.07
N VAL A 93 4.12 -7.09 -0.58
CA VAL A 93 3.51 -8.43 -0.52
C VAL A 93 3.28 -9.04 -1.90
N LEU A 94 3.21 -8.22 -2.95
CA LEU A 94 3.19 -8.65 -4.34
C LEU A 94 4.60 -8.81 -4.96
N GLY A 95 5.68 -8.67 -4.19
CA GLY A 95 7.04 -8.94 -4.68
C GLY A 95 7.77 -7.74 -5.26
N LEU A 96 7.25 -6.52 -5.13
CA LEU A 96 7.99 -5.32 -5.50
C LEU A 96 8.96 -4.91 -4.40
N GLU A 97 10.20 -4.58 -4.77
CA GLU A 97 11.12 -3.88 -3.89
C GLU A 97 10.97 -2.37 -4.03
N HIS A 98 11.60 -1.62 -3.12
CA HIS A 98 11.67 -0.17 -3.18
C HIS A 98 12.09 0.37 -4.55
N SER A 99 11.64 1.58 -4.85
CA SER A 99 11.96 2.33 -6.06
C SER A 99 12.47 3.71 -5.70
N TRP A 100 13.54 4.16 -6.35
CA TRP A 100 14.04 5.53 -6.23
C TRP A 100 13.55 6.43 -7.36
N GLU A 101 12.63 5.95 -8.19
CA GLU A 101 12.00 6.76 -9.23
C GLU A 101 11.11 7.84 -8.58
N LYS A 102 11.25 9.07 -9.07
CA LYS A 102 10.54 10.23 -8.53
C LYS A 102 9.02 10.02 -8.63
N GLY A 103 8.36 10.03 -7.47
CA GLY A 103 6.91 9.89 -7.37
C GLY A 103 6.39 8.46 -7.36
N SER A 104 7.28 7.45 -7.39
CA SER A 104 6.91 6.05 -7.24
C SER A 104 6.20 5.80 -5.92
N ILE A 105 5.12 5.00 -5.95
CA ILE A 105 4.45 4.56 -4.72
C ILE A 105 5.37 3.67 -3.87
N MET A 106 6.36 3.03 -4.50
CA MET A 106 7.34 2.15 -3.85
C MET A 106 8.56 2.92 -3.32
N SER A 107 8.49 4.25 -3.20
CA SER A 107 9.53 5.05 -2.53
C SER A 107 9.68 4.63 -1.07
N PRO A 108 10.90 4.34 -0.57
CA PRO A 108 11.13 4.00 0.84
C PRO A 108 10.93 5.19 1.79
N VAL A 109 10.87 6.41 1.24
CA VAL A 109 10.65 7.63 2.02
C VAL A 109 9.23 8.11 1.79
N TYR A 110 8.51 8.33 2.89
CA TYR A 110 7.15 8.87 2.90
C TYR A 110 7.17 10.35 2.46
N HIS A 111 6.60 10.62 1.29
CA HIS A 111 6.55 11.95 0.69
C HIS A 111 5.16 12.33 0.14
N TYR A 112 4.11 11.67 0.61
CA TYR A 112 2.77 11.85 0.05
C TYR A 112 2.14 13.15 0.51
N GLN A 113 1.86 14.01 -0.45
CA GLN A 113 0.99 15.16 -0.24
C GLN A 113 -0.46 14.67 -0.33
N SER A 114 -1.11 14.46 0.81
CA SER A 114 -2.50 13.97 0.86
C SER A 114 -3.53 15.04 0.52
N ILE A 115 -3.19 16.33 0.66
CA ILE A 115 -4.08 17.46 0.44
C ILE A 115 -3.43 18.48 -0.49
N ASP A 116 -4.14 18.91 -1.52
CA ASP A 116 -3.66 19.92 -2.47
C ASP A 116 -3.86 21.36 -1.97
N VAL A 117 -3.45 22.33 -2.79
CA VAL A 117 -3.55 23.76 -2.47
C VAL A 117 -4.99 24.28 -2.32
N ASN A 118 -5.98 23.53 -2.82
CA ASN A 118 -7.40 23.86 -2.72
C ASN A 118 -8.08 23.17 -1.53
N GLY A 119 -7.34 22.36 -0.76
CA GLY A 119 -7.89 21.57 0.34
C GLY A 119 -8.54 20.27 -0.11
N GLU A 120 -8.29 19.79 -1.33
CA GLU A 120 -8.85 18.55 -1.84
C GLU A 120 -7.92 17.35 -1.62
N TYR A 121 -8.51 16.16 -1.45
CA TYR A 121 -7.74 14.93 -1.29
C TYR A 121 -7.04 14.52 -2.59
N VAL A 122 -5.72 14.39 -2.52
CA VAL A 122 -4.90 13.90 -3.63
C VAL A 122 -4.86 12.38 -3.60
N LYS A 123 -5.56 11.75 -4.54
CA LYS A 123 -5.52 10.28 -4.67
C LYS A 123 -4.12 9.82 -5.09
N PRO A 124 -3.51 8.84 -4.38
CA PRO A 124 -2.25 8.24 -4.80
C PRO A 124 -2.37 7.61 -6.19
N LYS A 125 -1.28 7.64 -6.95
CA LYS A 125 -1.21 7.08 -8.31
C LYS A 125 0.07 6.27 -8.45
N LEU A 126 -0.04 5.16 -9.17
CA LEU A 126 1.14 4.40 -9.61
C LEU A 126 1.86 5.17 -10.72
N THR A 127 3.18 5.15 -10.70
CA THR A 127 3.96 5.61 -11.86
C THR A 127 3.97 4.53 -12.95
N ASN A 128 4.39 4.92 -14.15
CA ASN A 128 4.62 3.93 -15.22
C ASN A 128 5.67 2.89 -14.80
N PHE A 129 6.63 3.25 -13.95
CA PHE A 129 7.65 2.32 -13.46
C PHE A 129 7.06 1.30 -12.48
N ASP A 130 6.18 1.73 -11.56
CA ASP A 130 5.44 0.83 -10.66
C ASP A 130 4.61 -0.19 -11.46
N ILE A 131 3.89 0.30 -12.47
CA ILE A 131 3.02 -0.52 -13.34
C ILE A 131 3.85 -1.54 -14.14
N LEU A 132 4.93 -1.10 -14.78
CA LEU A 132 5.77 -2.00 -15.57
C LEU A 132 6.41 -3.09 -14.71
N ARG A 133 6.84 -2.76 -13.49
CA ARG A 133 7.45 -3.73 -12.57
C ARG A 133 6.44 -4.77 -12.09
N ILE A 134 5.23 -4.36 -11.71
CA ILE A 134 4.22 -5.32 -11.26
C ILE A 134 3.72 -6.20 -12.41
N GLN A 135 3.58 -5.65 -13.62
CA GLN A 135 3.20 -6.41 -14.80
C GLN A 135 4.28 -7.39 -15.26
N LYS A 136 5.56 -7.13 -14.96
CA LYS A 136 6.63 -8.10 -15.18
C LYS A 136 6.48 -9.36 -14.30
N LEU A 137 5.86 -9.22 -13.12
CA LEU A 137 5.61 -10.33 -12.20
C LEU A 137 4.30 -11.08 -12.51
N TYR A 138 3.23 -10.35 -12.85
CA TYR A 138 1.87 -10.92 -12.93
C TYR A 138 1.18 -10.77 -14.29
N GLY A 139 1.87 -10.24 -15.29
CA GLY A 139 1.32 -9.98 -16.61
C GLY A 139 0.47 -8.71 -16.70
N TYR A 140 0.17 -8.31 -17.93
CA TYR A 140 -0.61 -7.12 -18.26
C TYR A 140 -2.11 -7.36 -18.05
N PHE A 141 -2.82 -6.37 -17.52
CA PHE A 141 -4.27 -6.32 -17.62
C PHE A 141 -4.66 -5.90 -19.05
N SER A 142 -5.14 -6.84 -19.86
CA SER A 142 -5.64 -6.55 -21.20
C SER A 142 -7.16 -6.43 -21.18
N LEU A 143 -7.68 -5.25 -21.55
CA LEU A 143 -9.12 -5.04 -21.76
C LEU A 143 -9.72 -5.95 -22.86
N PHE A 144 -8.89 -6.63 -23.65
CA PHE A 144 -9.31 -7.61 -24.66
C PHE A 144 -9.60 -9.01 -24.10
N GLN A 145 -9.46 -9.25 -22.79
CA GLN A 145 -9.80 -10.55 -22.19
C GLN A 145 -11.26 -10.68 -21.72
N ILE A 146 -12.12 -9.68 -21.96
CA ILE A 146 -13.56 -9.85 -21.73
C ILE A 146 -14.16 -10.71 -22.87
N LYS A 147 -14.28 -12.01 -22.56
CA LYS A 147 -15.02 -13.08 -23.26
C LYS A 147 -14.57 -13.47 -24.67
N LYS A 148 -13.77 -14.55 -24.74
CA LYS A 148 -13.99 -15.58 -25.76
C LYS A 148 -14.55 -16.83 -25.07
N PHE A 149 -15.67 -17.29 -25.66
CA PHE A 149 -16.57 -18.41 -25.34
C PHE A 149 -17.58 -18.14 -24.24
#